data_AF-A0A2D4M523-F1
#
_entry.id   AF-A0A2D4M523-F1
#
_cell.length_a   1.000
_cell.length_b   1.000
_cell.length_c   1.000
_cell.angle_alpha   90.00
_cell.angle_beta   90.00
_cell.angle_gamma   90.00
#
_symmetry.space_group_name_H-M   'P 1'
#
loop_
_entity.id
_entity.type
_entity.pdbx_description
1 polymer ?
#
loop_
_entity_poly.entity_id
_entity_poly.type
_entity_poly.pdbx_seq_one_letter_code
_entity_poly.pdbx_strand_id
1 'polypeptide(L)'
;SYINYPENENIKNMLQEQLYSLSNDVKKLLLDPEFTLLQRCLLVSRLYGDESELHFWTVAAHYLHTYSCNNSLTIKAEDVVVSQEKWISLDICYDILCENSYFQKFQLERVNIQEVKRSNYDHTRKCTDQLLLLGQTDRAVQLLLETSAENPYYYCDSLKACLVTTVTSSGPSQSTIKLVATNMIANGKLAEGVQLLCLIDKAADACRYLQTYGEWNRAAWLAKVRLNAEECADVLKRWVDHLCSPQINQKSKAILVLLSLGCFMRVAEMLHSMRHFDRAALFLEACLKYGTIEVNEDANKLIHVIFADYARSLKSLGFKQAAILFATKAGVPGKNLLSELEQQKEEVKE
;
A
#
# COMPACT_ATOMS: atom_id res chain seq x y z
N SER A 1 27.75 -19.03 17.99
CA SER A 1 27.82 -20.49 17.74
C SER A 1 28.01 -20.69 16.25
N TYR A 2 29.07 -21.40 15.84
CA TYR A 2 29.40 -21.66 14.44
C TYR A 2 28.28 -22.47 13.79
N ILE A 3 27.48 -21.84 12.92
CA ILE A 3 26.44 -22.54 12.17
C ILE A 3 27.14 -23.26 11.02
N ASN A 4 27.25 -24.58 11.14
CA ASN A 4 27.97 -25.40 10.19
C ASN A 4 27.02 -25.85 9.07
N TYR A 5 26.95 -25.05 8.01
CA TYR A 5 26.20 -25.38 6.80
C TYR A 5 27.01 -26.37 5.91
N PRO A 6 26.47 -27.54 5.54
CA PRO A 6 27.04 -28.51 4.61
C PRO A 6 26.59 -28.18 3.18
N GLU A 7 27.04 -27.04 2.67
CA GLU A 7 26.73 -26.53 1.34
C GLU A 7 28.03 -26.15 0.62
N ASN A 8 27.98 -25.96 -0.70
CA ASN A 8 29.13 -25.63 -1.57
C ASN A 8 30.13 -24.70 -0.88
N GLU A 9 31.30 -25.21 -0.50
CA GLU A 9 32.25 -24.52 0.40
C GLU A 9 32.61 -23.11 -0.11
N ASN A 10 32.67 -22.94 -1.43
CA ASN A 10 32.97 -21.65 -2.06
C ASN A 10 31.88 -20.59 -1.79
N ILE A 11 30.60 -20.94 -1.92
CA ILE A 11 29.49 -19.99 -1.68
C ILE A 11 29.39 -19.69 -0.18
N LYS A 12 29.60 -20.70 0.67
CA LYS A 12 29.68 -20.55 2.11
C LYS A 12 30.78 -19.57 2.51
N ASN A 13 32.00 -19.75 2.01
CA ASN A 13 33.14 -18.90 2.33
C ASN A 13 32.88 -17.46 1.87
N MET A 14 32.36 -17.25 0.65
CA MET A 14 32.01 -15.93 0.16
C MET A 14 30.94 -15.25 1.03
N LEU A 15 29.85 -15.95 1.38
CA LEU A 15 28.82 -15.39 2.26
C LEU A 15 29.36 -15.09 3.66
N GLN A 16 30.22 -15.96 4.20
CA GLN A 16 30.82 -15.74 5.51
C GLN A 16 31.76 -14.54 5.47
N GLU A 17 32.60 -14.39 4.44
CA GLU A 17 33.46 -13.23 4.23
C GLU A 17 32.65 -11.92 4.13
N GLN A 18 31.58 -11.91 3.34
CA GLN A 18 30.69 -10.75 3.25
C GLN A 18 30.04 -10.45 4.61
N LEU A 19 29.63 -11.48 5.35
CA LEU A 19 29.04 -11.32 6.69
C LEU A 19 30.07 -10.92 7.76
N TYR A 20 31.36 -11.22 7.58
CA TYR A 20 32.45 -10.72 8.42
C TYR A 20 32.88 -9.30 8.03
N SER A 21 32.59 -8.84 6.82
CA SER A 21 32.82 -7.44 6.41
C SER A 21 31.81 -6.45 7.02
N LEU A 22 30.66 -6.96 7.49
CA LEU A 22 29.64 -6.16 8.17
C LEU A 22 30.11 -5.73 9.57
N SER A 23 29.62 -4.57 10.03
CA SER A 23 29.91 -4.10 11.39
C SER A 23 29.39 -5.09 12.45
N ASN A 24 30.12 -5.20 13.57
CA ASN A 24 29.76 -6.11 14.65
C ASN A 24 28.36 -5.87 15.21
N ASP A 25 27.86 -4.63 15.14
CA ASP A 25 26.53 -4.25 15.60
C ASP A 25 25.43 -4.80 14.69
N VAL A 26 25.59 -4.68 13.37
CA VAL A 26 24.66 -5.24 12.38
C VAL A 26 24.65 -6.77 12.45
N LYS A 27 25.82 -7.38 12.65
CA LYS A 27 25.94 -8.83 12.80
C LYS A 27 25.24 -9.35 14.06
N LYS A 28 25.35 -8.64 15.19
CA LYS A 28 24.62 -8.98 16.42
C LYS A 28 23.11 -8.93 16.21
N LEU A 29 22.61 -7.89 15.52
CA LEU A 29 21.18 -7.74 15.22
C LEU A 29 20.65 -8.83 14.28
N LEU A 30 21.39 -9.18 13.23
CA LEU A 30 20.96 -10.23 12.29
C LEU A 30 20.91 -11.62 12.94
N LEU A 31 21.82 -11.89 13.88
CA LEU A 31 21.91 -13.16 14.59
C LEU A 31 21.00 -13.24 15.84
N ASP A 32 20.32 -12.15 16.18
CA ASP A 32 19.41 -12.10 17.32
C ASP A 32 18.16 -12.95 17.04
N PRO A 33 17.87 -13.99 17.85
CA PRO A 33 16.69 -14.84 17.69
C PRO A 33 15.37 -14.09 17.86
N GLU A 34 15.33 -12.99 18.63
CA GLU A 34 14.11 -12.19 18.84
C GLU A 34 13.77 -11.28 17.67
N PHE A 35 14.71 -11.08 16.74
CA PHE A 35 14.49 -10.24 15.58
C PHE A 35 13.52 -10.88 14.59
N THR A 36 12.39 -10.21 14.34
CA THR A 36 11.32 -10.77 13.50
C THR A 36 11.74 -10.90 12.03
N LEU A 37 11.07 -11.78 11.29
CA LEU A 37 11.36 -12.00 9.87
C LEU A 37 11.28 -10.70 9.05
N LEU A 38 10.27 -9.87 9.32
CA LEU A 38 10.07 -8.58 8.67
C LEU A 38 11.22 -7.62 8.95
N GLN A 39 11.64 -7.51 10.21
CA GLN A 39 12.75 -6.65 10.60
C GLN A 39 14.07 -7.12 9.97
N ARG A 40 14.30 -8.44 9.86
CA ARG A 40 15.43 -9.01 9.12
C ARG A 40 15.40 -8.61 7.65
N CYS A 41 14.26 -8.78 6.97
CA CYS A 41 14.12 -8.43 5.56
C CYS A 41 14.30 -6.92 5.31
N LEU A 42 13.81 -6.07 6.23
CA LEU A 42 13.99 -4.63 6.17
C LEU A 42 15.46 -4.22 6.39
N LEU A 43 16.16 -4.87 7.33
CA LEU A 43 17.58 -4.60 7.57
C LEU A 43 18.43 -5.04 6.36
N VAL A 44 18.14 -6.23 5.82
CA VAL A 44 18.83 -6.76 4.63
C VAL A 44 18.63 -5.84 3.43
N SER A 45 17.39 -5.44 3.12
CA SER A 45 17.12 -4.52 2.01
C SER A 45 17.83 -3.16 2.16
N ARG A 46 17.95 -2.63 3.39
CA ARG A 46 18.75 -1.42 3.67
C ARG A 46 20.25 -1.63 3.43
N LEU A 47 20.79 -2.79 3.80
CA LEU A 47 22.21 -3.11 3.61
C LEU A 47 22.57 -3.27 2.14
N TYR A 48 21.69 -3.89 1.35
CA TYR A 48 21.89 -4.05 -0.09
C TYR A 48 21.52 -2.81 -0.92
N GLY A 49 20.81 -1.85 -0.33
CA GLY A 49 20.35 -0.65 -1.03
C GLY A 49 19.24 -0.93 -2.06
N ASP A 50 18.52 -2.05 -1.93
CA ASP A 50 17.37 -2.35 -2.81
C ASP A 50 16.17 -1.51 -2.38
N GLU A 51 15.93 -0.42 -3.12
CA GLU A 51 14.79 0.45 -2.89
C GLU A 51 13.47 -0.30 -3.01
N SER A 52 13.33 -1.22 -3.97
CA SER A 52 12.06 -1.92 -4.22
C SER A 52 11.66 -2.81 -3.03
N GLU A 53 12.64 -3.47 -2.42
CA GLU A 53 12.44 -4.27 -1.22
C GLU A 53 12.19 -3.43 0.01
N LEU A 54 12.94 -2.33 0.14
CA LEU A 54 12.75 -1.42 1.26
C LEU A 54 11.31 -0.88 1.26
N HIS A 55 10.80 -0.39 0.13
CA HIS A 55 9.42 0.09 0.03
C HIS A 55 8.38 -1.01 0.26
N PHE A 56 8.65 -2.24 -0.18
CA PHE A 56 7.74 -3.36 0.04
C PHE A 56 7.69 -3.75 1.52
N TRP A 57 8.84 -3.95 2.16
CA TRP A 57 8.93 -4.42 3.53
C TRP A 57 8.50 -3.36 4.55
N THR A 58 8.70 -2.07 4.28
CA THR A 58 8.15 -0.99 5.13
C THR A 58 6.62 -1.02 5.15
N VAL A 59 6.00 -1.07 3.97
CA VAL A 59 4.53 -1.11 3.84
C VAL A 59 3.95 -2.43 4.36
N ALA A 60 4.59 -3.56 4.04
CA ALA A 60 4.18 -4.88 4.53
C ALA A 60 4.26 -4.96 6.05
N ALA A 61 5.32 -4.44 6.68
CA ALA A 61 5.44 -4.44 8.14
C ALA A 61 4.31 -3.64 8.79
N HIS A 62 4.07 -2.42 8.32
CA HIS A 62 2.98 -1.59 8.85
C HIS A 62 1.63 -2.33 8.78
N TYR A 63 1.28 -2.84 7.60
CA TYR A 63 -0.02 -3.49 7.41
C TYR A 63 -0.16 -4.82 8.14
N LEU A 64 0.86 -5.68 8.13
CA LEU A 64 0.78 -6.95 8.87
C LEU A 64 0.61 -6.73 10.38
N HIS A 65 1.29 -5.72 10.95
CA HIS A 65 1.09 -5.33 12.34
C HIS A 65 -0.32 -4.78 12.59
N THR A 66 -0.78 -3.81 11.81
CA THR A 66 -2.13 -3.22 11.95
C THR A 66 -3.22 -4.29 11.88
N TYR A 67 -3.16 -5.20 10.91
CA TYR A 67 -4.14 -6.27 10.77
C TYR A 67 -4.06 -7.30 11.90
N SER A 68 -2.86 -7.64 12.39
CA SER A 68 -2.70 -8.54 13.55
C SER A 68 -3.24 -7.94 14.84
N CYS A 69 -3.05 -6.63 15.06
CA CYS A 69 -3.59 -5.91 16.21
C CYS A 69 -5.12 -5.82 16.15
N ASN A 70 -5.68 -5.55 14.97
CA ASN A 70 -7.14 -5.52 14.79
C ASN A 70 -7.79 -6.89 15.04
N ASN A 71 -7.14 -7.99 14.63
CA ASN A 71 -7.60 -9.35 14.95
C ASN A 71 -7.42 -9.73 16.43
N SER A 72 -6.46 -9.13 17.14
CA SER A 72 -6.28 -9.34 18.58
C SER A 72 -7.27 -8.53 19.42
N LEU A 73 -7.70 -7.36 18.96
CA LEU A 73 -8.67 -6.50 19.64
C LEU A 73 -10.09 -7.05 19.60
N THR A 74 -10.43 -7.86 18.60
CA THR A 74 -11.72 -8.58 18.55
C THR A 74 -11.79 -9.76 19.53
N ILE A 75 -10.65 -10.23 20.07
CA ILE A 75 -10.57 -11.38 20.99
C ILE A 75 -10.34 -10.96 22.46
N LYS A 76 -9.86 -9.75 22.73
CA LYS A 76 -9.56 -9.26 24.09
C LYS A 76 -10.25 -7.93 24.38
N ALA A 77 -11.56 -8.00 24.58
CA ALA A 77 -12.37 -6.90 25.09
C ALA A 77 -12.51 -6.89 26.61
N GLU A 78 -11.50 -7.37 27.35
CA GLU A 78 -11.42 -7.24 28.81
C GLU A 78 -9.93 -7.21 29.20
N ASP A 79 -9.52 -6.07 29.73
CA ASP A 79 -8.24 -5.78 30.39
C ASP A 79 -6.95 -6.04 29.60
N VAL A 80 -6.31 -4.97 29.13
CA VAL A 80 -5.07 -4.43 29.72
C VAL A 80 -4.69 -3.20 28.88
N VAL A 81 -4.56 -2.06 29.58
CA VAL A 81 -3.88 -0.85 29.12
C VAL A 81 -2.39 -1.22 28.90
N VAL A 82 -2.04 -1.71 27.71
CA VAL A 82 -0.65 -1.82 27.28
C VAL A 82 -0.38 -0.66 26.34
N SER A 83 0.43 0.27 26.86
CA SER A 83 1.27 1.24 26.17
C SER A 83 1.09 1.28 24.65
N GLN A 84 0.41 2.33 24.18
CA GLN A 84 0.54 2.88 22.83
C GLN A 84 2.00 3.25 22.60
N GLU A 85 2.78 2.22 22.35
CA GLU A 85 4.08 2.38 21.78
C GLU A 85 3.82 2.94 20.37
N LYS A 86 4.31 4.16 20.19
CA LYS A 86 4.17 5.06 19.04
C LYS A 86 4.85 4.47 17.80
N TRP A 87 4.29 3.44 17.17
CA TRP A 87 4.96 2.72 16.09
C TRP A 87 4.49 3.22 14.73
N ILE A 88 5.33 4.10 14.18
CA ILE A 88 5.54 4.51 12.79
C ILE A 88 4.28 4.53 11.93
N SER A 89 3.55 5.64 11.96
CA SER A 89 2.75 6.04 10.80
C SER A 89 3.65 5.99 9.57
N LEU A 90 3.17 5.37 8.49
CA LEU A 90 3.84 5.34 7.19
C LEU A 90 4.33 6.76 6.84
N ASP A 91 5.60 6.85 6.42
CA ASP A 91 6.23 8.14 6.07
C ASP A 91 5.45 8.84 4.93
N ILE A 92 5.60 10.16 4.80
CA ILE A 92 4.84 11.04 3.89
C ILE A 92 4.90 10.56 2.42
N CYS A 93 5.97 9.85 2.06
CA CYS A 93 6.14 9.23 0.75
C CYS A 93 5.11 8.13 0.42
N TYR A 94 4.43 7.60 1.44
CA TYR A 94 3.39 6.56 1.34
C TYR A 94 2.00 7.11 1.67
N ASP A 95 1.79 8.41 1.54
CA ASP A 95 0.52 9.12 1.75
C ASP A 95 -0.70 8.36 1.17
N ILE A 96 -0.62 7.93 -0.10
CA ILE A 96 -1.72 7.22 -0.79
C ILE A 96 -1.91 5.79 -0.26
N LEU A 97 -1.02 5.27 0.58
CA LEU A 97 -1.08 3.94 1.18
C LEU A 97 -1.39 4.00 2.68
N CYS A 98 -1.82 5.14 3.23
CA CYS A 98 -2.25 5.22 4.63
C CYS A 98 -3.74 4.93 4.78
N GLU A 99 -4.21 4.63 6.00
CA GLU A 99 -5.64 4.47 6.29
C GLU A 99 -6.45 5.73 5.93
N ASN A 100 -7.71 5.55 5.49
CA ASN A 100 -8.55 6.65 5.01
C ASN A 100 -8.74 7.76 6.06
N SER A 101 -8.93 7.40 7.34
CA SER A 101 -9.18 8.35 8.44
C SER A 101 -7.95 9.20 8.78
N TYR A 102 -6.76 8.58 8.83
CA TYR A 102 -5.49 9.28 9.02
C TYR A 102 -5.18 10.17 7.82
N PHE A 103 -5.37 9.63 6.61
CA PHE A 103 -5.13 10.35 5.37
C PHE A 103 -5.98 11.62 5.28
N GLN A 104 -7.27 11.54 5.57
CA GLN A 104 -8.16 12.70 5.54
C GLN A 104 -7.71 13.79 6.53
N LYS A 105 -7.38 13.42 7.78
CA LYS A 105 -6.88 14.36 8.79
C LYS A 105 -5.57 15.02 8.38
N PHE A 106 -4.64 14.24 7.84
CA PHE A 106 -3.36 14.76 7.37
C PHE A 106 -3.51 15.70 6.18
N GLN A 107 -4.39 15.37 5.21
CA GLN A 107 -4.68 16.27 4.09
C GLN A 107 -5.33 17.58 4.57
N LEU A 108 -6.21 17.53 5.57
CA LEU A 108 -6.78 18.73 6.19
C LEU A 108 -5.70 19.60 6.85
N GLU A 109 -4.79 18.99 7.62
CA GLU A 109 -3.69 19.71 8.26
C GLU A 109 -2.75 20.38 7.24
N ARG A 110 -2.44 19.68 6.14
CA ARG A 110 -1.66 20.23 5.03
C ARG A 110 -2.32 21.46 4.42
N VAL A 111 -3.64 21.41 4.22
CA VAL A 111 -4.39 22.54 3.67
C VAL A 111 -4.40 23.72 4.64
N ASN A 112 -4.59 23.48 5.94
CA ASN A 112 -4.53 24.52 6.96
C ASN A 112 -3.17 25.24 6.97
N ILE A 113 -2.08 24.49 6.81
CA ILE A 113 -0.72 25.09 6.72
C ILE A 113 -0.57 25.92 5.43
N GLN A 114 -1.09 25.43 4.30
CA GLN A 114 -1.05 26.16 3.03
C GLN A 114 -1.89 27.44 3.09
N GLU A 115 -3.00 27.39 3.81
CA GLU A 115 -3.88 28.52 4.03
C GLU A 115 -3.18 29.63 4.82
N VAL A 116 -2.50 29.29 5.92
CA VAL A 116 -1.71 30.25 6.72
C VAL A 116 -0.57 30.87 5.91
N LYS A 117 -0.01 30.14 4.94
CA LYS A 117 1.11 30.59 4.09
C LYS A 117 0.66 31.23 2.78
N ARG A 118 -0.64 31.55 2.60
CA ARG A 118 -1.14 32.21 1.40
C ARG A 118 -0.51 33.59 1.22
N SER A 119 -0.04 33.86 0.00
CA SER A 119 0.41 35.18 -0.43
C SER A 119 -0.35 35.67 -1.68
N ASN A 120 -0.76 34.75 -2.56
CA ASN A 120 -1.31 35.07 -3.88
C ASN A 120 -2.75 34.53 -4.02
N TYR A 121 -3.51 35.11 -4.95
CA TYR A 121 -4.85 34.62 -5.29
C TYR A 121 -4.83 33.17 -5.81
N ASP A 122 -3.80 32.76 -6.57
CA ASP A 122 -3.71 31.36 -7.02
C ASP A 122 -3.55 30.37 -5.86
N HIS A 123 -2.90 30.79 -4.77
CA HIS A 123 -2.80 29.97 -3.55
C HIS A 123 -4.16 29.91 -2.85
N THR A 124 -4.90 31.02 -2.82
CA THR A 124 -6.29 31.09 -2.37
C THR A 124 -7.16 30.09 -3.12
N ARG A 125 -7.16 30.17 -4.44
CA ARG A 125 -7.95 29.28 -5.30
C ARG A 125 -7.62 27.80 -5.08
N LYS A 126 -6.33 27.45 -5.04
CA LYS A 126 -5.90 26.05 -4.80
C LYS A 126 -6.31 25.53 -3.42
N CYS A 127 -6.18 26.35 -2.37
CA CYS A 127 -6.62 25.98 -1.01
C CYS A 127 -8.13 25.78 -0.99
N THR A 128 -8.90 26.72 -1.53
CA THR A 128 -10.36 26.62 -1.64
C THR A 128 -10.78 25.37 -2.39
N ASP A 129 -10.16 25.10 -3.54
CA ASP A 129 -10.44 23.92 -4.35
C ASP A 129 -10.16 22.61 -3.59
N GLN A 130 -9.10 22.56 -2.78
CA GLN A 130 -8.79 21.40 -1.93
C GLN A 130 -9.78 21.26 -0.76
N LEU A 131 -10.16 22.35 -0.10
CA LEU A 131 -11.16 22.35 0.99
C LEU A 131 -12.52 21.85 0.52
N LEU A 132 -12.95 22.26 -0.68
CA LEU A 132 -14.20 21.77 -1.29
C LEU A 132 -14.14 20.26 -1.54
N LEU A 133 -13.00 19.73 -2.00
CA LEU A 133 -12.82 18.29 -2.20
C LEU A 133 -12.72 17.53 -0.87
N LEU A 134 -12.22 18.15 0.20
CA LEU A 134 -12.15 17.60 1.55
C LEU A 134 -13.50 17.65 2.28
N GLY A 135 -14.49 18.37 1.74
CA GLY A 135 -15.82 18.53 2.32
C GLY A 135 -15.92 19.65 3.37
N GLN A 136 -14.89 20.48 3.52
CA GLN A 136 -14.92 21.65 4.41
C GLN A 136 -15.53 22.86 3.67
N THR A 137 -16.84 22.79 3.44
CA THR A 137 -17.58 23.80 2.67
C THR A 137 -17.59 25.17 3.36
N ASP A 138 -17.72 25.21 4.69
CA ASP A 138 -17.83 26.46 5.43
C ASP A 138 -16.54 27.29 5.35
N ARG A 139 -15.38 26.65 5.55
CA ARG A 139 -14.09 27.33 5.42
C ARG A 139 -13.81 27.72 3.96
N ALA A 140 -14.16 26.87 3.01
CA ALA A 140 -14.03 27.18 1.59
C ALA A 140 -14.85 28.43 1.19
N VAL A 141 -16.08 28.56 1.71
CA VAL A 141 -16.93 29.73 1.47
C VAL A 141 -16.32 30.99 2.06
N GLN A 142 -15.76 30.92 3.27
CA GLN A 142 -15.06 32.06 3.87
C GLN A 142 -13.90 32.54 2.98
N LEU A 143 -13.06 31.62 2.48
CA LEU A 143 -11.95 31.97 1.60
C LEU A 143 -12.40 32.52 0.24
N LEU A 144 -13.56 32.10 -0.29
CA LEU A 144 -14.13 32.66 -1.52
C LEU A 144 -14.61 34.11 -1.33
N LEU A 145 -15.14 34.43 -0.16
CA LEU A 145 -15.65 35.76 0.17
C LEU A 145 -14.54 36.75 0.58
N GLU A 146 -13.35 36.25 0.92
CA GLU A 146 -12.15 37.07 1.15
C GLU A 146 -11.56 37.67 -0.14
N THR A 147 -11.98 37.20 -1.32
CA THR A 147 -11.50 37.72 -2.60
C THR A 147 -11.85 39.21 -2.73
N SER A 148 -10.85 40.05 -3.03
CA SER A 148 -11.05 41.50 -3.20
C SER A 148 -11.94 41.82 -4.40
N ALA A 149 -12.81 42.83 -4.29
CA ALA A 149 -13.71 43.27 -5.36
C ALA A 149 -12.99 43.74 -6.65
N GLU A 150 -11.71 44.12 -6.56
CA GLU A 150 -10.86 44.51 -7.69
C GLU A 150 -10.41 43.32 -8.55
N ASN A 151 -10.55 42.09 -8.05
CA ASN A 151 -10.12 40.89 -8.75
C ASN A 151 -11.16 40.47 -9.81
N PRO A 152 -10.76 40.18 -11.06
CA PRO A 152 -11.67 39.72 -12.12
C PRO A 152 -12.50 38.48 -11.75
N TYR A 153 -12.03 37.64 -10.82
CA TYR A 153 -12.72 36.43 -10.39
C TYR A 153 -13.71 36.62 -9.22
N TYR A 154 -13.83 37.83 -8.65
CA TYR A 154 -14.69 38.13 -7.51
C TYR A 154 -16.15 37.70 -7.72
N TYR A 155 -16.70 37.98 -8.90
CA TYR A 155 -18.08 37.60 -9.24
C TYR A 155 -18.26 36.08 -9.31
N CYS A 156 -17.31 35.38 -9.94
CA CYS A 156 -17.34 33.92 -10.04
C CYS A 156 -17.20 33.25 -8.67
N ASP A 157 -16.32 33.76 -7.80
CA ASP A 157 -16.11 33.24 -6.45
C ASP A 157 -17.33 33.47 -5.57
N SER A 158 -17.97 34.64 -5.67
CA SER A 158 -19.22 34.95 -4.98
C SER A 158 -20.35 34.00 -5.40
N LEU A 159 -20.51 33.75 -6.70
CA LEU A 159 -21.47 32.78 -7.21
C LEU A 159 -21.15 31.35 -6.76
N LYS A 160 -19.87 30.96 -6.75
CA LYS A 160 -19.42 29.65 -6.27
C LYS A 160 -19.75 29.48 -4.78
N ALA A 161 -19.55 30.52 -3.97
CA ALA A 161 -19.92 30.53 -2.55
C ALA A 161 -21.45 30.39 -2.35
N CYS A 162 -22.26 31.10 -3.15
CA CYS A 162 -23.72 30.93 -3.13
C CYS A 162 -24.14 29.51 -3.54
N LEU A 163 -23.48 28.92 -4.54
CA LEU A 163 -23.78 27.54 -4.96
C LEU A 163 -23.45 26.55 -3.84
N VAL A 164 -22.24 26.62 -3.26
CA VAL A 164 -21.78 25.70 -2.20
C VAL A 164 -22.71 25.76 -0.98
N THR A 165 -23.18 26.95 -0.60
CA THR A 165 -24.09 27.12 0.55
C THR A 165 -25.52 26.64 0.28
N THR A 166 -25.98 26.67 -0.97
CA THR A 166 -27.36 26.28 -1.35
C THR A 166 -27.51 24.80 -1.72
N VAL A 167 -26.43 24.13 -2.12
CA VAL A 167 -26.44 22.74 -2.60
C VAL A 167 -26.98 21.73 -1.59
N THR A 168 -26.86 22.00 -0.31
CA THR A 168 -27.32 21.11 0.77
C THR A 168 -28.84 21.08 0.95
N SER A 169 -29.58 21.94 0.23
CA SER A 169 -30.99 22.24 0.55
C SER A 169 -32.06 21.59 -0.33
N SER A 170 -31.77 21.12 -1.57
CA SER A 170 -32.83 20.59 -2.45
C SER A 170 -32.41 19.54 -3.49
N GLY A 171 -33.18 18.45 -3.59
CA GLY A 171 -32.96 17.37 -4.58
C GLY A 171 -32.98 17.79 -6.06
N PRO A 172 -33.89 18.67 -6.52
CA PRO A 172 -33.89 19.15 -7.92
C PRO A 172 -32.63 19.92 -8.32
N SER A 173 -32.03 20.65 -7.36
CA SER A 173 -30.76 21.35 -7.61
C SER A 173 -29.61 20.38 -7.86
N GLN A 174 -29.56 19.25 -7.14
CA GLN A 174 -28.52 18.23 -7.34
C GLN A 174 -28.55 17.61 -8.74
N SER A 175 -29.75 17.37 -9.30
CA SER A 175 -29.90 16.85 -10.66
C SER A 175 -29.36 17.83 -11.70
N THR A 176 -29.64 19.12 -11.54
CA THR A 176 -29.15 20.18 -12.44
C THR A 176 -27.63 20.31 -12.32
N ILE A 177 -27.09 20.26 -11.11
CA ILE A 177 -25.64 20.33 -10.87
C ILE A 177 -24.91 19.12 -11.44
N LYS A 178 -25.50 17.91 -11.31
CA LYS A 178 -24.96 16.71 -11.96
C LYS A 178 -24.88 16.89 -13.47
N LEU A 179 -25.91 17.45 -14.10
CA LEU A 179 -25.92 17.72 -15.55
C LEU A 179 -24.86 18.75 -15.95
N VAL A 180 -24.72 19.84 -15.18
CA VAL A 180 -23.68 20.85 -15.42
C VAL A 180 -22.28 20.22 -15.26
N ALA A 181 -22.09 19.40 -14.23
CA ALA A 181 -20.82 18.73 -13.98
C ALA A 181 -20.42 17.77 -15.12
N THR A 182 -21.35 16.95 -15.60
CA THR A 182 -21.07 16.05 -16.73
C THR A 182 -20.77 16.82 -18.02
N ASN A 183 -21.47 17.93 -18.27
CA ASN A 183 -21.19 18.81 -19.40
C ASN A 183 -19.80 19.48 -19.29
N MET A 184 -19.41 19.93 -18.09
CA MET A 184 -18.07 20.47 -17.86
C MET A 184 -16.97 19.42 -18.10
N ILE A 185 -17.18 18.18 -17.64
CA ILE A 185 -16.25 17.07 -17.88
C ILE A 185 -16.12 16.78 -19.37
N ALA A 186 -17.25 16.71 -20.10
CA ALA A 186 -17.26 16.49 -21.54
C ALA A 186 -16.53 17.60 -22.33
N ASN A 187 -16.56 18.84 -21.84
CA ASN A 187 -15.86 19.98 -22.45
C ASN A 187 -14.40 20.13 -21.98
N GLY A 188 -13.81 19.10 -21.35
CA GLY A 188 -12.41 19.09 -20.92
C GLY A 188 -12.12 19.80 -19.59
N LYS A 189 -13.14 20.32 -18.88
CA LYS A 189 -12.98 20.92 -17.55
C LYS A 189 -13.22 19.91 -16.44
N LEU A 190 -12.39 18.86 -16.42
CA LEU A 190 -12.50 17.73 -15.50
C LEU A 190 -12.46 18.16 -14.02
N ALA A 191 -11.58 19.10 -13.66
CA ALA A 191 -11.39 19.51 -12.27
C ALA A 191 -12.64 20.19 -11.68
N GLU A 192 -13.28 21.08 -12.43
CA GLU A 192 -14.49 21.82 -12.02
C GLU A 192 -15.69 20.87 -11.93
N GLY A 193 -15.86 19.98 -12.91
CA GLY A 193 -16.93 18.99 -12.89
C GLY A 193 -16.81 17.99 -11.74
N VAL A 194 -15.59 17.54 -11.42
CA VAL A 194 -15.33 16.67 -10.25
C VAL A 194 -15.69 17.38 -8.94
N GLN A 195 -15.34 18.66 -8.78
CA GLN A 195 -15.73 19.43 -7.60
C GLN A 195 -17.25 19.51 -7.43
N LEU A 196 -17.99 19.78 -8.52
CA LEU A 196 -19.44 19.81 -8.49
C LEU A 196 -20.05 18.46 -8.10
N LEU A 197 -19.51 17.35 -8.61
CA LEU A 197 -19.94 16.01 -8.21
C LEU A 197 -19.63 15.70 -6.73
N CYS A 198 -18.51 16.20 -6.20
CA CYS A 198 -18.17 16.05 -4.79
C CYS A 198 -19.10 16.84 -3.87
N LEU A 199 -19.59 18.01 -4.32
CA LEU A 199 -20.53 18.86 -3.56
C LEU A 199 -21.92 18.23 -3.42
N ILE A 200 -22.36 17.43 -4.40
CA ILE A 200 -23.65 16.74 -4.36
C ILE A 200 -23.55 15.31 -3.78
N ASP A 201 -22.47 15.01 -3.06
CA ASP A 201 -22.16 13.69 -2.48
C ASP A 201 -22.16 12.54 -3.51
N LYS A 202 -21.81 12.84 -4.77
CA LYS A 202 -21.58 11.85 -5.84
C LYS A 202 -20.09 11.67 -6.12
N ALA A 203 -19.28 11.61 -5.06
CA ALA A 203 -17.84 11.42 -5.16
C ALA A 203 -17.44 10.10 -5.84
N ALA A 204 -18.25 9.05 -5.73
CA ALA A 204 -18.01 7.76 -6.39
C ALA A 204 -18.11 7.88 -7.92
N ASP A 205 -19.11 8.62 -8.42
CA ASP A 205 -19.24 8.95 -9.84
C ASP A 205 -18.05 9.80 -10.30
N ALA A 206 -17.63 10.77 -9.49
CA ALA A 206 -16.47 11.61 -9.77
C ALA A 206 -15.18 10.80 -9.92
N CYS A 207 -14.95 9.81 -9.06
CA CYS A 207 -13.83 8.89 -9.17
C CYS A 207 -13.87 8.08 -10.47
N ARG A 208 -15.06 7.61 -10.90
CA ARG A 208 -15.20 6.90 -12.18
C ARG A 208 -14.83 7.79 -13.38
N TYR A 209 -15.25 9.05 -13.38
CA TYR A 209 -14.84 10.00 -14.42
C TYR A 209 -13.33 10.26 -14.37
N LEU A 210 -12.73 10.45 -13.19
CA LEU A 210 -11.28 10.58 -13.10
C LEU A 210 -10.54 9.36 -13.68
N GLN A 211 -11.04 8.15 -13.44
CA GLN A 211 -10.48 6.91 -14.00
C GLN A 211 -10.62 6.85 -15.53
N THR A 212 -11.78 7.22 -16.10
CA THR A 212 -11.97 7.18 -17.56
C THR A 212 -11.10 8.20 -18.30
N TYR A 213 -10.80 9.33 -17.68
CA TYR A 213 -9.90 10.36 -18.24
C TYR A 213 -8.42 10.13 -17.90
N GLY A 214 -8.06 9.01 -17.26
CA GLY A 214 -6.66 8.63 -16.98
C GLY A 214 -6.04 9.27 -15.73
N GLU A 215 -6.82 10.01 -14.94
CA GLU A 215 -6.37 10.71 -13.73
C GLU A 215 -6.44 9.81 -12.48
N TRP A 216 -5.76 8.67 -12.53
CA TRP A 216 -5.86 7.61 -11.52
C TRP A 216 -5.34 8.01 -10.14
N ASN A 217 -4.23 8.75 -10.06
CA ASN A 217 -3.69 9.21 -8.76
C ASN A 217 -4.67 10.16 -8.07
N ARG A 218 -5.35 11.03 -8.84
CA ARG A 218 -6.35 11.96 -8.33
C ARG A 218 -7.63 11.22 -7.92
N ALA A 219 -8.03 10.18 -8.67
CA ALA A 219 -9.13 9.31 -8.29
C ALA A 219 -8.86 8.59 -6.95
N ALA A 220 -7.66 8.03 -6.78
CA ALA A 220 -7.25 7.37 -5.55
C ALA A 220 -7.22 8.35 -4.36
N TRP A 221 -6.68 9.56 -4.56
CA TRP A 221 -6.69 10.61 -3.53
C TRP A 221 -8.12 10.97 -3.12
N LEU A 222 -9.00 11.21 -4.09
CA LEU A 222 -10.39 11.60 -3.81
C LEU A 222 -11.17 10.48 -3.11
N ALA A 223 -10.96 9.23 -3.55
CA ALA A 223 -11.57 8.07 -2.93
C ALA A 223 -11.20 7.95 -1.44
N LYS A 224 -9.93 8.16 -1.09
CA LYS A 224 -9.49 8.11 0.31
C LYS A 224 -10.06 9.22 1.18
N VAL A 225 -10.34 10.38 0.59
CA VAL A 225 -10.80 11.57 1.33
C VAL A 225 -12.32 11.59 1.52
N ARG A 226 -13.10 11.12 0.53
CA ARG A 226 -14.55 11.28 0.50
C ARG A 226 -15.36 9.99 0.55
N LEU A 227 -14.78 8.85 0.17
CA LEU A 227 -15.52 7.59 0.09
C LEU A 227 -15.33 6.74 1.35
N ASN A 228 -16.30 5.87 1.58
CA ASN A 228 -16.22 4.84 2.61
C ASN A 228 -15.12 3.82 2.27
N ALA A 229 -14.67 3.05 3.26
CA ALA A 229 -13.58 2.08 3.09
C ALA A 229 -13.85 1.07 1.95
N GLU A 230 -15.08 0.59 1.83
CA GLU A 230 -15.49 -0.37 0.78
C GLU A 230 -15.44 0.23 -0.62
N GLU A 231 -16.08 1.39 -0.81
CA GLU A 231 -16.09 2.09 -2.11
C GLU A 231 -14.68 2.54 -2.52
N CYS A 232 -13.88 2.99 -1.56
CA CYS A 232 -12.47 3.32 -1.77
C CYS A 232 -11.68 2.08 -2.21
N ALA A 233 -11.89 0.92 -1.57
CA ALA A 233 -11.25 -0.32 -1.95
C ALA A 233 -11.58 -0.72 -3.40
N ASP A 234 -12.81 -0.53 -3.85
CA ASP A 234 -13.19 -0.82 -5.24
C ASP A 234 -12.54 0.12 -6.26
N VAL A 235 -12.42 1.42 -5.95
CA VAL A 235 -11.68 2.37 -6.79
C VAL A 235 -10.20 1.97 -6.89
N LEU A 236 -9.59 1.60 -5.76
CA LEU A 236 -8.20 1.17 -5.71
C LEU A 236 -7.96 -0.18 -6.40
N LYS A 237 -8.89 -1.15 -6.32
CA LYS A 237 -8.82 -2.41 -7.08
C LYS A 237 -8.77 -2.17 -8.58
N ARG A 238 -9.65 -1.29 -9.10
CA ARG A 238 -9.61 -0.90 -10.54
C ARG A 238 -8.29 -0.22 -10.91
N TRP A 239 -7.74 0.58 -10.00
CA TRP A 239 -6.44 1.20 -10.22
C TRP A 239 -5.31 0.16 -10.28
N VAL A 240 -5.34 -0.86 -9.41
CA VAL A 240 -4.41 -2.00 -9.46
C VAL A 240 -4.51 -2.72 -10.80
N ASP A 241 -5.71 -3.02 -11.29
CA ASP A 241 -5.90 -3.67 -12.59
C ASP A 241 -5.30 -2.85 -13.73
N HIS A 242 -5.48 -1.53 -13.68
CA HIS A 242 -4.86 -0.60 -14.63
C HIS A 242 -3.33 -0.55 -14.50
N LEU A 243 -2.76 -0.55 -13.29
CA LEU A 243 -1.30 -0.59 -13.08
C LEU A 243 -0.68 -1.92 -13.56
N CYS A 244 -1.43 -3.01 -13.48
CA CYS A 244 -1.04 -4.33 -13.97
C CYS A 244 -1.21 -4.50 -15.49
N SER A 245 -1.90 -3.56 -16.15
CA SER A 245 -2.06 -3.58 -17.60
C SER A 245 -0.69 -3.56 -18.31
N PRO A 246 -0.56 -4.25 -19.46
CA PRO A 246 0.72 -4.36 -20.17
C PRO A 246 1.25 -3.00 -20.66
N GLN A 247 0.39 -1.99 -20.79
CA GLN A 247 0.75 -0.65 -21.26
C GLN A 247 1.53 0.15 -20.21
N ILE A 248 1.28 -0.09 -18.92
CA ILE A 248 1.85 0.71 -17.82
C ILE A 248 2.88 -0.09 -17.04
N ASN A 249 2.57 -1.37 -16.79
CA ASN A 249 3.49 -2.34 -16.17
C ASN A 249 4.13 -1.84 -14.85
N GLN A 250 3.44 -1.00 -14.07
CA GLN A 250 3.91 -0.50 -12.77
C GLN A 250 3.49 -1.46 -11.65
N LYS A 251 3.89 -2.73 -11.80
CA LYS A 251 3.43 -3.80 -10.91
C LYS A 251 3.96 -3.68 -9.47
N SER A 252 5.12 -3.05 -9.27
CA SER A 252 5.66 -2.75 -7.93
C SER A 252 4.72 -1.82 -7.16
N LYS A 253 4.23 -0.74 -7.79
CA LYS A 253 3.25 0.17 -7.20
C LYS A 253 1.90 -0.53 -6.97
N ALA A 254 1.49 -1.42 -7.88
CA ALA A 254 0.27 -2.22 -7.74
C ALA A 254 0.31 -3.13 -6.51
N ILE A 255 1.46 -3.77 -6.22
CA ILE A 255 1.67 -4.58 -5.02
C ILE A 255 1.49 -3.74 -3.76
N LEU A 256 2.08 -2.53 -3.71
CA LEU A 256 1.95 -1.65 -2.55
C LEU A 256 0.49 -1.25 -2.29
N VAL A 257 -0.27 -0.95 -3.35
CA VAL A 257 -1.71 -0.65 -3.22
C VAL A 257 -2.48 -1.87 -2.73
N LEU A 258 -2.18 -3.08 -3.22
CA LEU A 258 -2.83 -4.31 -2.73
C LEU A 258 -2.51 -4.61 -1.26
N LEU A 259 -1.28 -4.33 -0.80
CA LEU A 259 -0.94 -4.39 0.63
C LEU A 259 -1.81 -3.45 1.44
N SER A 260 -2.05 -2.23 0.95
CA SER A 260 -2.91 -1.26 1.63
C SER A 260 -4.37 -1.65 1.74
N LEU A 261 -4.83 -2.55 0.87
CA LEU A 261 -6.17 -3.12 0.87
C LEU A 261 -6.29 -4.39 1.71
N GLY A 262 -5.19 -4.89 2.30
CA GLY A 262 -5.17 -6.16 3.03
C GLY A 262 -5.33 -7.40 2.14
N CYS A 263 -5.20 -7.27 0.82
CA CYS A 263 -5.36 -8.38 -0.13
C CYS A 263 -4.06 -9.21 -0.23
N PHE A 264 -3.64 -9.82 0.88
CA PHE A 264 -2.32 -10.48 1.01
C PHE A 264 -2.11 -11.66 0.05
N MET A 265 -3.16 -12.47 -0.19
CA MET A 265 -3.08 -13.59 -1.14
C MET A 265 -2.79 -13.12 -2.56
N ARG A 266 -3.50 -12.07 -3.01
CA ARG A 266 -3.29 -11.49 -4.35
C ARG A 266 -1.91 -10.86 -4.50
N VAL A 267 -1.33 -10.33 -3.42
CA VAL A 267 0.07 -9.87 -3.40
C VAL A 267 1.03 -11.04 -3.61
N ALA A 268 0.84 -12.16 -2.91
CA ALA A 268 1.68 -13.34 -3.06
C ALA A 268 1.62 -13.93 -4.48
N GLU A 269 0.42 -14.00 -5.06
CA GLU A 269 0.22 -14.41 -6.47
C GLU A 269 0.96 -13.49 -7.44
N MET A 270 0.85 -12.17 -7.23
CA MET A 270 1.50 -11.20 -8.11
C MET A 270 3.03 -11.29 -8.03
N LEU A 271 3.58 -11.44 -6.82
CA LEU A 271 5.02 -11.65 -6.60
C LEU A 271 5.50 -12.94 -7.27
N HIS A 272 4.72 -14.02 -7.13
CA HIS A 272 5.00 -15.29 -7.78
C HIS A 272 4.98 -15.19 -9.31
N SER A 273 4.00 -14.49 -9.89
CA SER A 273 3.91 -14.25 -11.34
C SER A 273 5.08 -13.43 -11.90
N MET A 274 5.67 -12.56 -11.06
CA MET A 274 6.87 -11.78 -11.38
C MET A 274 8.18 -12.54 -11.15
N ARG A 275 8.11 -13.80 -10.70
CA ARG A 275 9.27 -14.65 -10.36
C ARG A 275 10.11 -14.14 -9.18
N HIS A 276 9.55 -13.28 -8.33
CA HIS A 276 10.16 -12.92 -7.04
C HIS A 276 9.82 -13.98 -5.99
N PHE A 277 10.36 -15.19 -6.19
CA PHE A 277 10.03 -16.37 -5.38
C PHE A 277 10.48 -16.22 -3.93
N ASP A 278 11.62 -15.58 -3.72
CA ASP A 278 12.18 -15.18 -2.43
C ASP A 278 11.22 -14.27 -1.65
N ARG A 279 10.85 -13.13 -2.25
CA ARG A 279 9.96 -12.15 -1.63
C ARG A 279 8.58 -12.75 -1.36
N ALA A 280 8.04 -13.53 -2.30
CA ALA A 280 6.74 -14.21 -2.15
C ALA A 280 6.74 -15.20 -0.98
N ALA A 281 7.76 -16.06 -0.87
CA ALA A 281 7.85 -17.06 0.18
C ALA A 281 8.06 -16.44 1.56
N LEU A 282 8.99 -15.47 1.67
CA LEU A 282 9.24 -14.77 2.93
C LEU A 282 8.03 -13.95 3.38
N PHE A 283 7.32 -13.33 2.43
CA PHE A 283 6.11 -12.58 2.73
C PHE A 283 5.00 -13.49 3.24
N LEU A 284 4.76 -14.65 2.62
CA LEU A 284 3.80 -15.63 3.11
C LEU A 284 4.16 -16.17 4.49
N GLU A 285 5.45 -16.43 4.76
CA GLU A 285 5.88 -16.83 6.10
C GLU A 285 5.61 -15.73 7.14
N ALA A 286 5.82 -14.45 6.79
CA ALA A 286 5.44 -13.34 7.65
C ALA A 286 3.92 -13.33 7.87
N CYS A 287 3.10 -13.40 6.83
CA CYS A 287 1.64 -13.43 6.96
C CYS A 287 1.12 -14.57 7.83
N LEU A 288 1.70 -15.78 7.71
CA LEU A 288 1.35 -16.93 8.56
C LEU A 288 1.71 -16.70 10.03
N LYS A 289 2.86 -16.06 10.31
CA LYS A 289 3.26 -15.72 11.69
C LYS A 289 2.35 -14.68 12.33
N TYR A 290 1.87 -13.71 11.55
CA TYR A 290 0.95 -12.67 12.04
C TYR A 290 -0.53 -13.11 12.00
N GLY A 291 -0.84 -14.28 11.44
CA GLY A 291 -2.20 -14.81 11.36
C GLY A 291 -3.14 -13.98 10.48
N THR A 292 -2.60 -13.26 9.48
CA THR A 292 -3.37 -12.33 8.64
C THR A 292 -4.02 -12.98 7.42
N ILE A 293 -3.70 -14.24 7.13
CA ILE A 293 -4.28 -15.00 6.02
C ILE A 293 -5.27 -16.02 6.58
N GLU A 294 -6.51 -15.97 6.10
CA GLU A 294 -7.47 -17.05 6.27
C GLU A 294 -7.02 -18.24 5.42
N VAL A 295 -6.66 -19.33 6.08
CA VAL A 295 -6.08 -20.51 5.46
C VAL A 295 -7.18 -21.34 4.80
N ASN A 296 -7.60 -20.92 3.61
CA ASN A 296 -8.52 -21.68 2.76
C ASN A 296 -7.78 -22.80 2.00
N GLU A 297 -8.49 -23.83 1.53
CA GLU A 297 -7.87 -24.94 0.79
C GLU A 297 -7.10 -24.47 -0.46
N ASP A 298 -7.63 -23.49 -1.19
CA ASP A 298 -6.96 -22.93 -2.37
C ASP A 298 -5.79 -22.02 -1.99
N ALA A 299 -5.89 -21.32 -0.85
CA ALA A 299 -4.77 -20.55 -0.30
C ALA A 299 -3.61 -21.47 0.11
N ASN A 300 -3.91 -22.62 0.71
CA ASN A 300 -2.92 -23.65 1.03
C ASN A 300 -2.23 -24.20 -0.20
N LYS A 301 -2.98 -24.51 -1.27
CA LYS A 301 -2.39 -24.94 -2.54
C LYS A 301 -1.42 -23.90 -3.08
N LEU A 302 -1.81 -22.63 -3.09
CA LEU A 302 -0.94 -21.54 -3.55
C LEU A 302 0.32 -21.42 -2.67
N ILE A 303 0.18 -21.45 -1.35
CA ILE A 303 1.30 -21.38 -0.41
C ILE A 303 2.29 -22.52 -0.67
N HIS A 304 1.79 -23.75 -0.84
CA HIS A 304 2.62 -24.91 -1.13
C HIS A 304 3.34 -24.81 -2.48
N VAL A 305 2.69 -24.28 -3.52
CA VAL A 305 3.33 -24.04 -4.83
C VAL A 305 4.44 -22.99 -4.71
N ILE A 306 4.17 -21.86 -4.03
CA ILE A 306 5.17 -20.79 -3.85
C ILE A 306 6.38 -21.30 -3.05
N PHE A 307 6.16 -22.06 -1.97
CA PHE A 307 7.26 -22.66 -1.21
C PHE A 307 8.04 -23.71 -2.01
N ALA A 308 7.38 -24.51 -2.85
CA ALA A 308 8.06 -25.46 -3.73
C ALA A 308 8.91 -24.76 -4.80
N ASP A 309 8.39 -23.69 -5.41
CA ASP A 309 9.12 -22.89 -6.40
C ASP A 309 10.31 -22.18 -5.78
N TYR A 310 10.15 -21.64 -4.56
CA TYR A 310 11.27 -21.08 -3.81
C TYR A 310 12.30 -22.13 -3.43
N ALA A 311 11.89 -23.32 -2.97
CA ALA A 311 12.81 -24.43 -2.69
C ALA A 311 13.58 -24.87 -3.96
N ARG A 312 12.94 -24.87 -5.14
CA ARG A 312 13.63 -25.11 -6.43
C ARG A 312 14.65 -24.03 -6.75
N SER A 313 14.31 -22.77 -6.52
CA SER A 313 15.27 -21.67 -6.73
C SER A 313 16.49 -21.79 -5.79
N LEU A 314 16.27 -22.14 -4.51
CA LEU A 314 17.34 -22.37 -3.54
C LEU A 314 18.22 -23.58 -3.90
N LYS A 315 17.62 -24.67 -4.40
CA LYS A 315 18.35 -25.83 -4.94
C LYS A 315 19.27 -25.40 -6.09
N SER A 316 18.76 -24.59 -7.01
CA SER A 316 19.55 -24.10 -8.16
C SER A 316 20.74 -23.22 -7.75
N LEU A 317 20.60 -22.48 -6.64
CA LEU A 317 21.64 -21.64 -6.05
C LEU A 317 22.62 -22.42 -5.15
N GLY A 318 22.34 -23.70 -4.87
CA GLY A 318 23.20 -24.56 -4.04
C GLY A 318 22.90 -24.53 -2.53
N PHE A 319 21.84 -23.85 -2.10
CA PHE A 319 21.41 -23.75 -0.69
C PHE A 319 20.55 -24.96 -0.29
N LYS A 320 21.20 -26.13 -0.11
CA LYS A 320 20.53 -27.41 0.15
C LYS A 320 19.71 -27.42 1.46
N GLN A 321 20.20 -26.85 2.55
CA GLN A 321 19.48 -26.85 3.83
C GLN A 321 18.24 -25.97 3.79
N ALA A 322 18.38 -24.77 3.24
CA ALA A 322 17.24 -23.87 3.06
C ALA A 322 16.20 -24.50 2.11
N ALA A 323 16.64 -25.13 1.01
CA ALA A 323 15.75 -25.84 0.11
C ALA A 323 14.97 -26.97 0.82
N ILE A 324 15.61 -27.75 1.69
CA ILE A 324 14.93 -28.79 2.49
C ILE A 324 13.90 -28.17 3.46
N LEU A 325 14.23 -27.05 4.12
CA LEU A 325 13.31 -26.38 5.04
C LEU A 325 12.05 -25.86 4.32
N PHE A 326 12.19 -25.24 3.15
CA PHE A 326 11.03 -24.78 2.39
C PHE A 326 10.29 -25.93 1.69
N ALA A 327 10.99 -27.00 1.29
CA ALA A 327 10.35 -28.18 0.72
C ALA A 327 9.53 -28.97 1.76
N THR A 328 9.96 -29.04 3.02
CA THR A 328 9.13 -29.64 4.09
C THR A 328 7.87 -28.81 4.35
N LYS A 329 7.98 -27.47 4.34
CA LYS A 329 6.83 -26.55 4.44
C LYS A 329 5.90 -26.61 3.20
N ALA A 330 6.40 -27.00 2.04
CA ALA A 330 5.64 -27.11 0.80
C ALA A 330 4.73 -28.36 0.72
N GLY A 331 4.78 -29.28 1.68
CA GLY A 331 3.88 -30.45 1.71
C GLY A 331 4.06 -31.37 0.49
N VAL A 332 2.96 -31.71 -0.20
CA VAL A 332 2.95 -32.67 -1.33
C VAL A 332 3.87 -32.28 -2.50
N PRO A 333 3.82 -31.05 -3.07
CA PRO A 333 4.76 -30.63 -4.12
C PRO A 333 6.22 -30.54 -3.63
N GLY A 334 6.42 -30.40 -2.32
CA GLY A 334 7.73 -30.45 -1.69
C GLY A 334 8.32 -31.85 -1.55
N LYS A 335 7.49 -32.90 -1.42
CA LYS A 335 7.96 -34.30 -1.26
C LYS A 335 8.80 -34.77 -2.44
N ASN A 336 8.40 -34.42 -3.67
CA ASN A 336 9.17 -34.76 -4.87
C ASN A 336 10.55 -34.07 -4.89
N LEU A 337 10.61 -32.83 -4.40
CA LEU A 337 11.86 -32.08 -4.28
C LEU A 337 12.74 -32.61 -3.14
N LEU A 338 12.14 -33.06 -2.04
CA LEU A 338 12.85 -33.70 -0.93
C LEU A 338 13.50 -35.01 -1.38
N SER A 339 12.80 -35.86 -2.12
CA SER A 339 13.39 -37.11 -2.65
C SER A 339 14.55 -36.84 -3.60
N GLU A 340 14.46 -35.83 -4.46
CA GLU A 340 15.59 -35.45 -5.34
C GLU A 340 16.78 -34.85 -4.57
N LEU A 341 16.53 -34.11 -3.50
CA LEU A 341 17.58 -33.51 -2.65
C LEU A 341 18.25 -34.56 -1.75
N GLU A 342 17.52 -35.61 -1.37
CA GLU A 342 18.04 -36.77 -0.64
C GLU A 342 18.89 -37.68 -1.54
N GLN A 343 18.47 -37.93 -2.79
CA GLN A 343 19.27 -38.67 -3.78
C GLN A 343 20.61 -37.99 -4.09
N GLN A 344 20.64 -36.66 -4.18
CA GLN A 344 21.89 -35.90 -4.34
C GLN A 344 22.80 -35.90 -3.10
N LYS A 345 22.35 -36.36 -1.93
CA LYS A 345 23.21 -36.61 -0.77
C LYS A 345 23.84 -38.00 -0.81
N GLU A 346 23.22 -38.95 -1.51
CA GLU A 346 23.74 -40.30 -1.69
C GLU A 346 24.81 -40.35 -2.79
N GLU A 347 24.61 -39.64 -3.92
CA GLU A 347 25.60 -39.55 -5.00
C GLU A 347 26.90 -38.80 -4.64
N VAL A 348 26.91 -37.99 -3.57
CA VAL A 348 28.12 -37.27 -3.09
C VAL A 348 28.89 -38.12 -2.05
N LYS A 349 28.35 -39.27 -1.66
CA LYS A 349 28.99 -40.20 -0.70
C LYS A 349 29.64 -41.42 -1.37
N GLU A 350 29.41 -41.63 -2.66
CA GLU A 350 30.25 -42.48 -3.54
C GLU A 350 31.33 -41.62 -4.20
#